data_AF-A0A367P8X5-F1
#
_entry.id   AF-A0A367P8X5-F1
#
_cell.length_a   1.000
_cell.length_b   1.000
_cell.length_c   1.000
_cell.angle_alpha   90.00
_cell.angle_beta   90.00
_cell.angle_gamma   90.00
#
_symmetry.space_group_name_H-M   'P 1'
#
loop_
_entity.id
_entity.type
_entity.pdbx_description
1 polymer ?
#
loop_
_entity_poly.entity_id
_entity_poly.type
_entity_poly.pdbx_seq_one_letter_code
_entity_poly.pdbx_strand_id
1 'polypeptide(L)'
;ELWADGAALPYTTYDRLGEIDQGAIVDNKRLRHVLAITAQVQAQRDSRRQAGPSRTLAGAPPRPPHPSPSTKRQRLINRLDLERTMAATPLTQNADILTLPVAMPPPHPEPDSVVSGQHHRPTATPQKTPTPHKKHGRTDI
;
A
#
# COMPACT_ATOMS: atom_id res chain seq x y z
N GLU A 1 19.45 -26.71 -18.62
CA GLU A 1 18.75 -28.00 -18.67
C GLU A 1 19.44 -28.97 -17.72
N LEU A 2 18.67 -29.67 -16.89
CA LEU A 2 19.21 -30.54 -15.85
C LEU A 2 18.84 -31.98 -16.23
N TRP A 3 19.85 -32.84 -16.34
CA TRP A 3 19.71 -34.23 -16.80
C TRP A 3 20.15 -35.17 -15.69
N ALA A 4 19.38 -36.24 -15.48
CA ALA A 4 19.74 -37.35 -14.60
C ALA A 4 19.21 -38.66 -15.22
N ASP A 5 20.03 -39.71 -15.19
CA ASP A 5 19.69 -41.06 -15.68
C ASP A 5 19.06 -41.08 -17.10
N GLY A 6 19.58 -40.25 -18.01
CA GLY A 6 19.12 -40.19 -19.40
C GLY A 6 17.78 -39.47 -19.61
N ALA A 7 17.19 -38.91 -18.55
CA ALA A 7 15.96 -38.12 -18.61
C ALA A 7 16.22 -36.65 -18.24
N ALA A 8 15.50 -35.75 -18.90
CA ALA A 8 15.46 -34.34 -18.52
C ALA A 8 14.61 -34.21 -17.24
N LEU A 9 15.18 -33.63 -16.19
CA LEU A 9 14.47 -33.35 -14.96
C LEU A 9 13.69 -32.03 -15.07
N PRO A 10 12.45 -31.97 -14.56
CA PRO A 10 11.72 -30.72 -14.48
C PRO A 10 12.49 -29.77 -13.57
N TYR A 11 12.89 -28.63 -14.11
CA TYR A 11 13.54 -27.57 -13.36
C TYR A 11 12.80 -26.28 -13.58
N THR A 12 12.74 -25.46 -12.54
CA THR A 12 12.32 -24.07 -12.64
C THR A 12 13.51 -23.20 -12.28
N THR A 13 13.67 -22.08 -12.98
CA THR A 13 14.68 -21.12 -12.58
C THR A 13 14.23 -20.48 -11.27
N TYR A 14 14.98 -20.74 -10.19
CA TYR A 14 14.69 -20.12 -8.91
C TYR A 14 15.00 -18.63 -8.97
N ASP A 15 13.96 -17.81 -9.02
CA ASP A 15 14.10 -16.37 -8.91
C ASP A 15 14.28 -15.97 -7.43
N ARG A 16 15.47 -15.50 -7.08
CA ARG A 16 15.79 -15.06 -5.72
C ARG A 16 15.24 -13.66 -5.40
N LEU A 17 14.72 -12.96 -6.40
CA LEU A 17 14.44 -11.53 -6.35
C LEU A 17 12.99 -11.24 -6.78
N GLY A 18 12.01 -11.80 -6.06
CA GLY A 18 10.59 -11.49 -6.31
C GLY A 18 10.29 -9.99 -6.14
N GLU A 19 9.56 -9.42 -7.10
CA GLU A 19 9.17 -8.01 -7.12
C GLU A 19 7.72 -7.84 -6.64
N ILE A 20 7.44 -6.75 -5.94
CA ILE A 20 6.06 -6.37 -5.58
C ILE A 20 5.40 -5.76 -6.82
N ASP A 21 4.28 -6.36 -7.22
CA ASP A 21 3.42 -5.79 -8.26
C ASP A 21 2.69 -4.53 -7.75
N GLN A 22 2.70 -3.48 -8.56
CA GLN A 22 1.98 -2.24 -8.28
C GLN A 22 0.46 -2.48 -8.21
N GLY A 23 -0.09 -3.42 -9.00
CA GLY A 23 -1.49 -3.83 -8.93
C GLY A 23 -1.87 -4.35 -7.55
N ALA A 24 -1.04 -5.21 -6.96
CA ALA A 24 -1.25 -5.74 -5.62
C ALA A 24 -1.30 -4.64 -4.52
N ILE A 25 -0.54 -3.55 -4.67
CA ILE A 25 -0.59 -2.39 -3.75
C ILE A 25 -1.95 -1.69 -3.83
N VAL A 26 -2.49 -1.55 -5.05
CA VAL A 26 -3.77 -0.84 -5.28
C VAL A 26 -4.96 -1.71 -4.87
N ASP A 27 -4.94 -2.99 -5.21
CA ASP A 27 -6.07 -3.89 -5.03
C ASP A 27 -6.23 -4.36 -3.57
N ASN A 28 -5.12 -4.51 -2.84
CA ASN A 28 -5.17 -5.02 -1.46
C ASN A 28 -5.32 -3.90 -0.43
N LYS A 29 -6.56 -3.49 -0.12
CA LYS A 29 -6.83 -2.39 0.83
C LYS A 29 -6.20 -2.56 2.22
N ARG A 30 -6.15 -3.79 2.75
CA ARG A 30 -5.65 -4.05 4.11
C ARG A 30 -4.12 -4.08 4.18
N LEU A 31 -3.49 -4.59 3.12
CA LEU A 31 -2.03 -4.70 3.04
C LEU A 31 -1.39 -3.56 2.25
N ARG A 32 -2.17 -2.67 1.64
CA ARG A 32 -1.72 -1.55 0.80
C ARG A 32 -0.51 -0.83 1.38
N HIS A 33 -0.59 -0.46 2.67
CA HIS A 33 0.48 0.27 3.33
C HIS A 33 1.76 -0.56 3.49
N VAL A 34 1.64 -1.82 3.93
CA VAL A 34 2.78 -2.73 4.10
C VAL A 34 3.40 -3.10 2.75
N LEU A 35 2.58 -3.28 1.71
CA LEU A 35 3.06 -3.53 0.35
C LEU A 35 3.80 -2.31 -0.22
N ALA A 36 3.32 -1.09 0.06
CA ALA A 36 4.01 0.14 -0.31
C ALA A 36 5.37 0.27 0.39
N ILE A 37 5.44 -0.01 1.71
CA ILE A 37 6.72 -0.06 2.44
C ILE A 37 7.65 -1.11 1.83
N THR A 38 7.12 -2.30 1.53
CA THR A 38 7.91 -3.41 0.97
C THR A 38 8.48 -3.03 -0.40
N ALA A 39 7.69 -2.42 -1.28
CA ALA A 39 8.15 -1.93 -2.58
C ALA A 39 9.27 -0.88 -2.45
N GLN A 40 9.15 0.04 -1.49
CA GLN A 40 10.16 1.06 -1.24
C GLN A 40 11.45 0.48 -0.61
N VAL A 41 11.37 -0.58 0.19
CA VAL A 41 12.55 -1.35 0.64
C VAL A 41 13.19 -2.10 -0.54
N GLN A 42 12.39 -2.69 -1.42
CA GLN A 42 12.89 -3.37 -2.62
C GLN A 42 13.61 -2.41 -3.58
N ALA A 43 13.12 -1.18 -3.74
CA ALA A 43 13.75 -0.15 -4.57
C ALA A 43 15.14 0.28 -4.05
N GLN A 44 15.39 0.17 -2.75
CA GLN A 44 16.72 0.43 -2.17
C GLN A 44 17.72 -0.70 -2.44
N ARG A 45 17.25 -1.87 -2.89
CA ARG A 45 18.09 -3.03 -3.15
C ARG A 45 18.70 -2.99 -4.54
N ASP A 46 19.93 -3.45 -4.65
CA ASP A 46 20.53 -3.80 -5.93
C ASP A 46 19.89 -5.10 -6.44
N SER A 47 19.05 -4.99 -7.47
CA SER A 47 18.39 -6.11 -8.14
C SER A 47 19.02 -6.46 -9.50
N ARG A 48 20.19 -5.88 -9.83
CA ARG A 48 20.88 -6.20 -11.08
C ARG A 48 21.25 -7.69 -11.11
N ARG A 49 20.71 -8.40 -12.10
CA ARG A 49 21.19 -9.73 -12.45
C ARG A 49 22.46 -9.54 -13.27
N GLN A 50 23.51 -10.26 -12.92
CA GLN A 50 24.71 -10.32 -13.74
C GLN A 50 24.33 -11.01 -15.06
N ALA A 51 23.92 -10.23 -16.05
CA ALA A 51 23.58 -10.69 -17.39
C ALA A 51 24.81 -10.54 -18.27
N GLY A 52 25.27 -11.64 -18.87
CA GLY A 52 26.38 -11.66 -19.81
C GLY A 52 27.11 -13.00 -19.82
N PRO A 53 27.83 -13.32 -20.91
CA PRO A 53 28.65 -14.52 -20.99
C PRO A 53 29.74 -14.52 -19.92
N SER A 54 30.17 -15.72 -19.51
CA SER A 54 31.19 -15.85 -18.47
C SER A 54 32.49 -15.14 -18.87
N ARG A 55 32.92 -14.17 -18.06
CA ARG A 55 34.19 -13.45 -18.26
C ARG A 55 35.41 -14.34 -18.08
N THR A 56 35.28 -15.39 -17.28
CA THR A 56 36.38 -16.34 -17.02
C THR A 56 36.71 -17.18 -18.26
N LEU A 57 35.71 -17.45 -19.11
CA LEU A 57 35.94 -18.13 -20.39
C LEU A 57 36.71 -17.24 -21.39
N ALA A 58 36.65 -15.92 -21.22
CA ALA A 58 37.37 -14.92 -22.02
C ALA A 58 38.70 -14.49 -21.39
N GLY A 59 39.21 -15.19 -20.36
CA GLY A 59 40.48 -14.87 -19.69
C GLY A 59 40.46 -13.59 -18.85
N ALA A 60 39.31 -12.95 -18.68
CA ALA A 60 39.17 -11.76 -17.85
C ALA A 60 38.85 -12.12 -16.39
N PRO A 61 39.36 -11.36 -15.40
CA PRO A 61 39.11 -11.66 -14.00
C PRO A 61 37.62 -11.51 -13.64
N PRO A 62 37.12 -12.28 -12.65
CA PRO A 62 35.78 -12.11 -12.10
C PRO A 62 35.56 -10.68 -11.62
N ARG A 63 34.41 -10.09 -11.96
CA ARG A 63 34.07 -8.75 -11.47
C ARG A 63 33.72 -8.84 -9.98
N PRO A 64 34.35 -8.06 -9.10
CA PRO A 64 33.94 -8.01 -7.71
C PRO A 64 32.50 -7.49 -7.64
N PRO A 65 31.61 -8.12 -6.85
CA PRO A 65 30.25 -7.65 -6.71
C PRO A 65 30.30 -6.29 -6.02
N HIS A 66 30.02 -5.19 -6.71
CA HIS A 66 29.84 -3.88 -6.07
C HIS A 66 28.42 -3.41 -6.32
N PRO A 67 27.66 -3.09 -5.26
CA PRO A 67 26.34 -2.50 -5.44
C PRO A 67 26.46 -1.15 -6.15
N SER A 68 25.38 -0.69 -6.80
CA SER A 68 25.40 0.66 -7.36
C SER A 68 25.50 1.68 -6.21
N PRO A 69 26.07 2.87 -6.43
CA PRO A 69 26.25 3.85 -5.35
C PRO A 69 24.93 4.28 -4.66
N SER A 70 23.80 4.15 -5.36
CA SER A 70 22.46 4.48 -4.84
C SER A 70 21.69 3.30 -4.24
N THR A 71 22.19 2.06 -4.39
CA THR A 71 21.49 0.84 -3.93
C THR A 71 22.35 0.02 -2.99
N LYS A 72 21.69 -0.86 -2.22
CA LYS A 72 22.33 -1.73 -1.22
C LYS A 72 22.20 -3.18 -1.63
N ARG A 73 23.18 -4.02 -1.24
CA ARG A 73 23.00 -5.47 -1.35
C ARG A 73 21.87 -5.93 -0.41
N GLN A 74 21.15 -7.00 -0.77
CA GLN A 74 20.08 -7.57 0.07
C GLN A 74 20.48 -7.75 1.54
N ARG A 75 21.70 -8.26 1.79
CA ARG A 75 22.22 -8.54 3.15
C ARG A 75 22.68 -7.31 3.90
N LEU A 76 22.71 -6.14 3.25
CA LEU A 76 23.09 -4.86 3.84
C LEU A 76 21.89 -3.96 4.16
N ILE A 77 20.68 -4.37 3.76
CA ILE A 77 19.44 -3.70 4.18
C ILE A 77 19.24 -3.98 5.67
N ASN A 78 19.12 -2.93 6.47
CA ASN A 78 19.05 -3.02 7.93
C ASN A 78 17.75 -2.44 8.50
N ARG A 79 17.62 -2.46 9.83
CA ARG A 79 16.48 -1.89 10.56
C ARG A 79 16.30 -0.39 10.30
N LEU A 80 17.38 0.38 10.23
CA LEU A 80 17.31 1.83 9.98
C LEU A 80 16.75 2.14 8.59
N ASP A 81 17.07 1.31 7.59
CA ASP A 81 16.50 1.42 6.24
C ASP A 81 14.99 1.19 6.27
N LEU A 82 14.53 0.20 7.04
CA LEU A 82 13.12 -0.08 7.24
C LEU A 82 12.42 1.07 7.98
N GLU A 83 13.00 1.60 9.06
CA GLU A 83 12.48 2.76 9.80
C GLU A 83 12.38 4.02 8.94
N ARG A 84 13.41 4.32 8.15
CA ARG A 84 13.38 5.42 7.18
C ARG A 84 12.27 5.22 6.16
N THR A 85 12.09 3.99 5.69
CA THR A 85 11.04 3.66 4.73
C THR A 85 9.65 3.87 5.34
N MET A 86 9.40 3.34 6.54
CA MET A 86 8.14 3.54 7.26
C MET A 86 7.85 5.01 7.53
N ALA A 87 8.87 5.82 7.84
CA ALA A 87 8.71 7.26 8.02
C ALA A 87 8.43 8.00 6.72
N ALA A 88 9.01 7.54 5.60
CA ALA A 88 8.82 8.15 4.27
C ALA A 88 7.51 7.71 3.60
N THR A 89 6.98 6.52 3.93
CA THR A 89 5.68 6.06 3.45
C THR A 89 4.60 6.59 4.40
N PRO A 90 3.82 7.63 4.05
CA PRO A 90 2.79 8.13 4.93
C PRO A 90 1.77 7.02 5.21
N LEU A 91 1.45 6.81 6.48
CA LEU A 91 0.26 6.05 6.83
C LEU A 91 -0.93 6.81 6.25
N THR A 92 -1.62 6.22 5.29
CA THR A 92 -3.00 6.61 4.99
C THR A 92 -3.84 6.15 6.17
N GLN A 93 -3.68 6.81 7.32
CA GLN A 93 -4.68 6.78 8.36
C GLN A 93 -5.88 7.44 7.70
N ASN A 94 -6.99 6.72 7.60
CA ASN A 94 -8.29 7.36 7.47
C ASN A 94 -8.53 8.11 8.80
N ALA A 95 -7.77 9.17 9.01
CA ALA A 95 -7.88 10.07 10.13
C ALA A 95 -9.12 10.91 9.87
N ASP A 96 -10.31 10.34 10.10
CA ASP A 96 -11.56 11.12 10.05
C ASP A 96 -12.81 10.43 10.64
N ILE A 97 -12.68 9.41 11.50
CA ILE A 97 -13.86 8.91 12.26
C ILE A 97 -13.73 9.09 13.78
N LEU A 98 -12.53 9.32 14.33
CA LEU A 98 -12.35 9.45 15.79
C LEU A 98 -11.64 10.72 16.26
N THR A 99 -11.24 11.62 15.36
CA THR A 99 -10.74 12.95 15.74
C THR A 99 -11.85 13.96 15.53
N LEU A 100 -12.78 14.03 16.48
CA LEU A 100 -13.56 15.25 16.66
C LEU A 100 -12.56 16.38 16.92
N PRO A 101 -12.59 17.52 16.20
CA PRO A 101 -11.84 18.67 16.66
C PRO A 101 -12.45 19.04 18.01
N VAL A 102 -11.64 19.01 19.07
CA VAL A 102 -11.94 19.74 20.30
C VAL A 102 -12.03 21.21 19.88
N ALA A 103 -13.25 21.64 19.59
CA ALA A 103 -13.56 23.05 19.45
C ALA A 103 -13.25 23.67 20.80
N MET A 104 -12.16 24.45 20.87
CA MET A 104 -11.94 25.33 21.99
C MET A 104 -13.20 26.21 22.13
N PRO A 105 -13.85 26.25 23.31
CA PRO A 105 -14.95 27.16 23.49
C PRO A 105 -14.42 28.60 23.37
N PRO A 106 -15.06 29.49 22.60
CA PRO A 106 -14.65 30.89 22.55
C PRO A 106 -14.80 31.52 23.94
N PRO A 107 -13.92 32.46 24.33
CA PRO A 107 -14.02 33.14 25.61
C PRO A 107 -15.33 33.95 25.64
N HIS A 108 -16.18 33.65 26.63
CA HIS A 108 -17.39 34.42 26.92
C HIS A 108 -17.05 35.88 27.27
N PRO A 109 -17.85 36.84 26.77
CA PRO A 109 -18.20 38.03 27.52
C PRO A 109 -19.62 37.86 28.09
N GLU A 110 -19.71 37.83 29.43
CA GLU A 110 -20.94 38.08 30.21
C GLU A 110 -21.24 39.60 30.25
N PRO A 111 -22.39 40.08 30.77
CA PRO A 111 -23.77 39.74 30.45
C PRO A 111 -24.60 41.04 30.28
N ASP A 112 -25.13 41.36 29.10
CA ASP A 112 -26.03 42.51 28.98
C ASP A 112 -27.32 42.17 28.22
N SER A 113 -28.39 42.13 29.03
CA SER A 113 -29.61 42.89 28.79
C SER A 113 -30.53 42.54 27.60
N VAL A 114 -31.67 41.97 27.98
CA VAL A 114 -33.02 42.40 27.58
C VAL A 114 -33.56 41.93 26.20
N VAL A 115 -34.65 41.15 26.30
CA VAL A 115 -35.81 41.06 25.38
C VAL A 115 -35.62 40.36 24.02
N SER A 116 -36.36 39.26 23.85
CA SER A 116 -37.47 39.13 22.87
C SER A 116 -37.51 37.76 22.19
N GLY A 117 -38.71 37.16 22.16
CA GLY A 117 -39.14 36.31 21.05
C GLY A 117 -38.83 34.83 21.15
N GLN A 118 -39.79 34.09 21.72
CA GLN A 118 -40.02 32.68 21.37
C GLN A 118 -40.14 32.50 19.86
N HIS A 119 -39.31 31.64 19.25
CA HIS A 119 -39.69 30.92 18.04
C HIS A 119 -39.13 29.50 18.06
N HIS A 120 -40.00 28.56 18.42
CA HIS A 120 -39.78 27.13 18.31
C HIS A 120 -39.76 26.76 16.81
N ARG A 121 -38.66 26.15 16.34
CA ARG A 121 -38.56 25.58 14.99
C ARG A 121 -38.75 24.06 15.09
N PRO A 122 -39.85 23.48 14.58
CA PRO A 122 -40.03 22.04 14.63
C PRO A 122 -39.15 21.32 13.59
N THR A 123 -38.58 20.21 14.04
CA THR A 123 -37.73 19.27 13.31
C THR A 123 -38.51 18.60 12.17
N ALA A 124 -38.12 18.84 10.92
CA ALA A 124 -38.64 18.09 9.77
C ALA A 124 -37.91 16.75 9.67
N THR A 125 -38.63 15.64 9.87
CA THR A 125 -38.16 14.29 9.59
C THR A 125 -38.22 14.02 8.08
N PRO A 126 -37.17 13.50 7.43
CA PRO A 126 -37.24 13.16 6.01
C PRO A 126 -38.09 11.90 5.80
N GLN A 127 -39.17 12.02 5.03
CA GLN A 127 -40.00 10.89 4.62
C GLN A 127 -39.23 9.98 3.65
N LYS A 128 -39.15 8.69 3.98
CA LYS A 128 -38.77 7.62 3.06
C LYS A 128 -39.89 7.40 2.03
N THR A 129 -39.63 7.65 0.76
CA THR A 129 -40.48 7.18 -0.34
C THR A 129 -40.19 5.70 -0.63
N PRO A 130 -41.20 4.81 -0.60
CA PRO A 130 -41.04 3.42 -1.04
C PRO A 130 -41.08 3.33 -2.57
N THR A 131 -40.05 2.74 -3.16
CA THR A 131 -39.98 2.43 -4.60
C THR A 131 -40.81 1.18 -4.90
N PRO A 132 -41.64 1.15 -5.96
CA PRO A 132 -42.43 -0.03 -6.29
C PRO A 132 -41.56 -1.16 -6.85
N HIS A 133 -41.62 -2.34 -6.21
CA HIS A 133 -40.99 -3.56 -6.70
C HIS A 133 -41.70 -4.09 -7.96
N LYS A 134 -40.93 -4.29 -9.03
CA LYS A 134 -41.36 -4.90 -10.29
C LYS A 134 -41.55 -6.41 -10.07
N LYS A 135 -42.78 -6.91 -10.16
CA LYS A 135 -43.07 -8.35 -10.18
C LYS A 135 -42.58 -8.94 -11.49
N HIS A 136 -41.63 -9.87 -11.44
CA HIS A 136 -41.31 -10.74 -12.57
C HIS A 136 -42.31 -11.89 -12.58
N GLY A 137 -43.17 -11.92 -13.60
CA GLY A 137 -44.01 -13.07 -13.90
C GLY A 137 -43.13 -14.22 -14.39
N ARG A 138 -43.20 -15.34 -13.69
CA ARG A 138 -42.67 -16.63 -14.11
C ARG A 138 -43.53 -17.13 -15.28
N THR A 139 -42.93 -17.27 -16.45
CA THR A 139 -43.52 -18.01 -17.57
C THR A 139 -42.81 -19.35 -17.61
N ASP A 140 -43.58 -20.40 -17.30
CA ASP A 140 -43.20 -21.78 -17.56
C ASP A 140 -43.35 -22.02 -19.07
N ILE A 141 -42.26 -22.44 -19.74
CA ILE A 141 -42.24 -23.30 -20.93
C ILE A 141 -41.00 -24.18 -20.82
#